data_AF-A0A5M3MDJ6-F1
#
_entry.id   AF-A0A5M3MDJ6-F1
#
_cell.length_a   1.000
_cell.length_b   1.000
_cell.length_c   1.000
_cell.angle_alpha   90.00
_cell.angle_beta   90.00
_cell.angle_gamma   90.00
#
_symmetry.space_group_name_H-M   'P 1'
#
loop_
_entity.id
_entity.type
_entity.pdbx_description
1 polymer ?
#
loop_
_entity_poly.entity_id
_entity_poly.type
_entity_poly.pdbx_seq_one_letter_code
_entity_poly.pdbx_strand_id
1 'polypeptide(L)'
;AICDSAKRQPFSQCLPDTRVDLPADLRQHVAKGSGKIIWLSGESGCAKSMIAHTLADQLREEGSLAATFFFSRKHVKRNDTDTFFLTIAYQLGLLHPRARGAIGKVIAEDTALLSPEKS
;
A
#
# COMPACT_ATOMS: atom_id res chain seq x y z
N ALA A 1 8.15 1.77 12.80
CA ALA A 1 6.70 1.53 12.97
C ALA A 1 6.10 1.31 11.58
N ILE A 2 5.36 0.21 11.39
CA ILE A 2 4.61 -0.02 10.14
C ILE A 2 3.60 1.10 10.01
N CYS A 3 3.79 2.02 9.06
CA CYS A 3 2.81 3.04 8.72
C CYS A 3 1.80 2.53 7.70
N ASP A 4 1.49 1.23 7.75
CA ASP A 4 0.24 0.73 7.20
C ASP A 4 -0.89 1.20 8.11
N SER A 5 -2.06 1.48 7.54
CA SER A 5 -3.14 2.20 8.22
C SER A 5 -3.83 1.35 9.30
N ALA A 6 -3.16 1.08 10.42
CA ALA A 6 -3.72 0.34 11.55
C ALA A 6 -4.95 1.06 12.15
N LYS A 7 -5.09 2.37 11.94
CA LYS A 7 -6.35 3.10 12.15
C LYS A 7 -7.21 3.04 10.88
N ARG A 8 -7.74 1.85 10.59
CA ARG A 8 -8.82 1.67 9.61
C ARG A 8 -10.02 2.44 10.15
N GLN A 9 -10.46 3.48 9.44
CA GLN A 9 -11.77 4.06 9.75
C GLN A 9 -12.83 2.95 9.59
N PRO A 10 -13.93 2.97 10.36
CA PRO A 10 -14.94 1.90 10.34
C PRO A 10 -15.54 1.62 8.94
N PHE A 11 -15.31 2.50 7.97
CA PHE A 11 -15.76 2.39 6.58
C PHE A 11 -14.60 2.19 5.59
N SER A 12 -13.53 1.49 5.97
CA SER A 12 -12.35 1.34 5.09
C SER A 12 -12.55 0.39 3.90
N GLN A 13 -13.55 -0.50 3.93
CA GLN A 13 -13.81 -1.48 2.88
C GLN A 13 -15.23 -1.31 2.31
N CYS A 14 -15.44 -1.78 1.08
CA CYS A 14 -16.77 -1.95 0.53
C CYS A 14 -17.61 -2.82 1.49
N LEU A 15 -18.88 -2.47 1.68
CA LEU A 15 -19.79 -3.31 2.46
C LEU A 15 -19.94 -4.66 1.73
N PRO A 16 -20.14 -5.77 2.48
CA PRO A 16 -20.42 -7.06 1.87
C PRO A 16 -21.53 -6.95 0.82
N ASP A 17 -21.34 -7.62 -0.31
CA ASP A 17 -22.27 -7.66 -1.45
C ASP A 17 -22.57 -6.32 -2.14
N THR A 18 -21.79 -5.27 -1.86
CA THR A 18 -21.92 -3.98 -2.57
C THR A 18 -20.71 -3.74 -3.48
N ARG A 19 -20.99 -3.37 -4.74
CA ARG A 19 -19.96 -2.98 -5.73
C ARG A 19 -18.84 -4.02 -5.89
N VAL A 20 -19.23 -5.29 -5.98
CA VAL A 20 -18.32 -6.44 -6.10
C VAL A 20 -17.66 -6.56 -7.47
N ASP A 21 -18.30 -6.05 -8.52
CA ASP A 21 -17.83 -6.21 -9.91
C ASP A 21 -16.51 -5.47 -10.16
N LEU A 22 -16.43 -4.20 -9.73
CA LEU A 22 -15.25 -3.37 -10.00
C LEU A 22 -13.97 -3.89 -9.31
N PRO A 23 -13.95 -4.22 -8.00
CA PRO A 23 -12.80 -4.87 -7.38
C PRO A 23 -12.41 -6.18 -8.09
N ALA A 24 -13.40 -6.99 -8.52
CA ALA A 24 -13.13 -8.23 -9.23
C ALA A 24 -12.46 -7.99 -10.59
N ASP A 25 -12.94 -7.01 -11.36
CA ASP A 25 -12.35 -6.61 -12.65
C ASP A 25 -10.92 -6.10 -12.48
N LEU A 26 -10.70 -5.23 -11.48
CA LEU A 26 -9.37 -4.71 -11.16
C LEU A 26 -8.42 -5.83 -10.76
N ARG A 27 -8.89 -6.79 -9.94
CA ARG A 27 -8.10 -7.95 -9.55
C ARG A 27 -7.71 -8.79 -10.76
N GLN A 28 -8.64 -9.04 -11.69
CA GLN A 28 -8.32 -9.74 -12.93
C GLN A 28 -7.30 -8.97 -13.78
N HIS A 29 -7.39 -7.64 -13.82
CA HIS A 29 -6.44 -6.80 -14.52
C HIS A 29 -5.03 -6.89 -13.90
N VAL A 30 -4.93 -6.84 -12.57
CA VAL A 30 -3.66 -7.03 -11.84
C VAL A 30 -3.07 -8.41 -12.13
N ALA A 31 -3.87 -9.46 -12.09
CA ALA A 31 -3.43 -10.83 -12.35
C ALA A 31 -2.91 -11.05 -13.77
N LYS A 32 -3.47 -10.34 -14.77
CA LYS A 32 -2.99 -10.39 -16.17
C LYS A 32 -1.63 -9.69 -16.36
N GLY A 33 -1.16 -8.90 -15.40
CA GLY A 33 0.12 -8.19 -15.47
C GLY A 33 0.21 -7.14 -16.58
N SER A 34 -0.93 -6.77 -17.18
CA SER A 34 -0.99 -5.91 -18.37
C SER A 34 -0.87 -4.41 -18.09
N GLY A 35 -0.93 -4.00 -16.81
CA GLY A 35 -0.91 -2.60 -16.40
C GLY A 35 0.10 -2.34 -15.29
N LYS A 36 0.86 -1.25 -15.42
CA LYS A 36 1.79 -0.76 -14.38
C LYS A 36 1.13 0.20 -13.39
N ILE A 37 0.05 0.85 -13.80
CA ILE A 37 -0.70 1.85 -13.03
C ILE A 37 -2.18 1.68 -13.33
N ILE A 38 -3.02 1.66 -12.29
CA ILE A 38 -4.47 1.65 -12.38
C ILE A 38 -4.98 3.01 -11.88
N TRP A 39 -5.76 3.70 -12.69
CA TRP A 39 -6.36 4.99 -12.35
C TRP A 39 -7.85 4.84 -12.05
N LEU A 40 -8.25 5.04 -10.79
CA LEU A 40 -9.65 5.03 -10.37
C LEU A 40 -10.22 6.45 -10.33
N SER A 41 -10.99 6.82 -11.35
CA SER A 41 -11.70 8.11 -11.43
C SER A 41 -13.19 7.96 -11.14
N GLY A 42 -13.81 9.03 -10.63
CA GLY A 42 -15.23 9.11 -10.35
C GLY A 42 -15.55 10.33 -9.49
N GLU A 43 -16.82 10.61 -9.25
CA GLU A 43 -17.24 11.76 -8.46
C GLU A 43 -16.80 11.67 -6.98
N SER A 44 -16.73 12.82 -6.31
CA SER A 44 -16.48 12.86 -4.87
C SER A 44 -17.57 12.06 -4.13
N GLY A 45 -17.19 11.31 -3.10
CA GLY A 45 -18.14 10.46 -2.36
C GLY A 45 -18.44 9.10 -2.99
N CYS A 46 -17.95 8.79 -4.21
CA CYS A 46 -18.13 7.46 -4.81
C CYS A 46 -17.27 6.34 -4.18
N ALA A 47 -16.76 6.51 -2.97
CA ALA A 47 -16.04 5.47 -2.23
C ALA A 47 -14.80 4.86 -2.95
N LYS A 48 -14.13 5.63 -3.81
CA LYS A 48 -12.91 5.20 -4.53
C LYS A 48 -11.83 4.64 -3.61
N SER A 49 -11.60 5.30 -2.46
CA SER A 49 -10.64 4.82 -1.46
C SER A 49 -11.06 3.47 -0.85
N MET A 50 -12.36 3.22 -0.66
CA MET A 50 -12.86 1.94 -0.16
C MET A 50 -12.61 0.81 -1.15
N ILE A 51 -12.76 1.09 -2.46
CA ILE A 51 -12.44 0.12 -3.52
C ILE A 51 -10.94 -0.23 -3.49
N ALA A 52 -10.06 0.77 -3.40
CA ALA A 52 -8.62 0.55 -3.33
C ALA A 52 -8.20 -0.24 -2.08
N HIS A 53 -8.81 0.04 -0.92
CA HIS A 53 -8.61 -0.73 0.30
C HIS A 53 -9.09 -2.18 0.15
N THR A 54 -10.30 -2.37 -0.39
CA THR A 54 -10.87 -3.71 -0.61
C THR A 54 -9.99 -4.54 -1.52
N LEU A 55 -9.51 -3.96 -2.63
CA LEU A 55 -8.59 -4.63 -3.56
C LEU A 55 -7.27 -4.99 -2.87
N ALA A 56 -6.68 -4.08 -2.09
CA ALA A 56 -5.47 -4.35 -1.34
C ALA A 56 -5.63 -5.49 -0.33
N ASP A 57 -6.78 -5.54 0.35
CA ASP A 57 -7.07 -6.60 1.32
C ASP A 57 -7.24 -7.96 0.64
N GLN A 58 -7.96 -8.01 -0.50
CA GLN A 58 -8.08 -9.22 -1.32
C GLN A 58 -6.72 -9.72 -1.82
N LEU A 59 -5.87 -8.84 -2.37
CA LEU A 59 -4.53 -9.22 -2.83
C LEU A 59 -3.63 -9.69 -1.68
N ARG A 60 -3.82 -9.15 -0.47
CA ARG A 60 -3.10 -9.60 0.73
C ARG A 60 -3.53 -10.99 1.16
N GLU A 61 -4.84 -11.27 1.15
CA GLU A 61 -5.38 -12.60 1.47
C GLU A 61 -4.90 -13.67 0.47
N GLU A 62 -4.69 -13.28 -0.78
CA GLU A 62 -4.13 -14.13 -1.84
C GLU A 62 -2.61 -14.28 -1.78
N GLY A 63 -1.92 -13.51 -0.93
CA GLY A 63 -0.46 -13.46 -0.88
C GLY A 63 0.19 -12.84 -2.12
N SER A 64 -0.57 -12.14 -2.96
CA SER A 64 -0.10 -11.47 -4.18
C SER A 64 0.29 -10.00 -3.95
N LEU A 65 -0.02 -9.45 -2.77
CA LEU A 65 0.35 -8.10 -2.38
C LEU A 65 1.77 -8.02 -1.81
N ALA A 66 2.67 -7.32 -2.50
CA ALA A 66 4.05 -7.11 -2.04
C ALA A 66 4.21 -6.00 -1.00
N ALA A 67 3.47 -4.89 -1.15
CA ALA A 67 3.45 -3.78 -0.20
C ALA A 67 2.27 -2.83 -0.49
N THR A 68 1.83 -2.08 0.51
CA THR A 68 0.78 -1.05 0.42
C THR A 68 1.09 0.20 1.22
N PHE A 69 0.65 1.33 0.70
CA PHE A 69 0.65 2.61 1.39
C PHE A 69 -0.57 3.45 1.01
N PHE A 70 -1.26 4.00 2.01
CA PHE A 70 -2.44 4.85 1.81
C PHE A 70 -2.17 6.26 2.31
N PHE A 71 -2.00 7.19 1.36
CA PHE A 71 -1.89 8.62 1.64
C PHE A 71 -3.16 9.15 2.32
N SER A 72 -2.99 10.03 3.28
CA SER A 72 -4.08 10.67 4.01
C SER A 72 -3.68 12.06 4.49
N ARG A 73 -4.40 13.08 4.00
CA ARG A 73 -4.26 14.48 4.43
C ARG A 73 -4.46 14.69 5.94
N LYS A 74 -5.23 13.81 6.59
CA LYS A 74 -5.53 13.91 8.04
C LYS A 74 -4.45 13.32 8.95
N HIS A 75 -3.41 12.70 8.38
CA HIS A 75 -2.39 12.00 9.16
C HIS A 75 -1.01 12.53 8.80
N VAL A 76 -0.34 13.18 9.75
CA VAL A 76 0.96 13.87 9.61
C VAL A 76 2.09 12.96 9.13
N LYS A 77 1.97 11.64 9.25
CA LYS A 77 2.97 10.69 8.72
C LYS A 77 2.63 10.15 7.33
N ARG A 78 1.48 10.54 6.76
CA ARG A 78 0.90 10.01 5.51
C ARG A 78 0.37 11.11 4.60
N ASN A 79 0.61 12.37 4.94
CA ASN A 79 0.25 13.54 4.15
C ASN A 79 1.41 13.99 3.24
N ASP A 80 2.60 13.41 3.41
CA ASP A 80 3.80 13.60 2.58
C ASP A 80 4.36 12.25 2.10
N THR A 81 5.49 12.31 1.40
CA THR A 81 6.19 11.16 0.82
C THR A 81 7.28 10.57 1.72
N ASP A 82 7.56 11.20 2.85
CA ASP A 82 8.76 10.98 3.64
C ASP A 82 8.79 9.55 4.20
N THR A 83 7.61 9.05 4.61
CA THR A 83 7.49 7.67 5.10
C THR A 83 7.10 6.65 4.03
N PHE A 84 6.81 7.09 2.79
CA PHE A 84 6.32 6.21 1.73
C PHE A 84 7.35 5.14 1.39
N PHE A 85 8.55 5.56 0.95
CA PHE A 85 9.59 4.63 0.53
C PHE A 85 10.08 3.76 1.69
N LEU A 86 10.23 4.33 2.88
CA LEU A 86 10.60 3.60 4.09
C LEU A 86 9.58 2.51 4.42
N THR A 87 8.29 2.81 4.31
CA THR A 87 7.21 1.85 4.58
C THR A 87 7.20 0.72 3.56
N ILE A 88 7.35 1.04 2.26
CA ILE A 88 7.40 0.03 1.19
C ILE A 88 8.64 -0.86 1.35
N ALA A 89 9.82 -0.28 1.57
CA ALA A 89 11.06 -1.04 1.77
C ALA A 89 10.94 -1.98 2.98
N TYR A 90 10.41 -1.48 4.09
CA TYR A 90 10.20 -2.29 5.28
C TYR A 90 9.24 -3.47 5.03
N GLN A 91 8.10 -3.24 4.38
CA GLN A 91 7.14 -4.30 4.05
C GLN A 91 7.75 -5.36 3.10
N LEU A 92 8.47 -4.92 2.06
CA LEU A 92 9.17 -5.83 1.15
C LEU A 92 10.23 -6.66 1.87
N GLY A 93 11.00 -6.05 2.78
CA GLY A 93 12.00 -6.73 3.60
C GLY A 93 11.39 -7.73 4.59
N LEU A 94 10.16 -7.51 5.05
CA LEU A 94 9.46 -8.50 5.87
C LEU A 94 9.04 -9.72 5.05
N LEU A 95 8.53 -9.52 3.84
CA LEU A 95 7.94 -10.59 3.03
C LEU A 95 8.94 -11.35 2.16
N HIS A 96 10.02 -10.70 1.68
CA HIS A 96 10.92 -11.28 0.69
C HIS A 96 12.38 -11.33 1.16
N PRO A 97 12.99 -12.52 1.37
CA PRO A 97 14.36 -12.65 1.87
C PRO A 97 15.42 -11.92 1.02
N ARG A 98 15.31 -11.95 -0.31
CA ARG A 98 16.23 -11.18 -1.18
C ARG A 98 16.12 -9.67 -0.97
N ALA A 99 14.90 -9.14 -0.79
CA ALA A 99 14.70 -7.72 -0.51
C ALA A 99 15.29 -7.38 0.87
N ARG A 100 15.07 -8.23 1.88
CA ARG A 100 15.67 -8.08 3.21
C ARG A 100 17.19 -7.99 3.14
N GLY A 101 17.83 -8.91 2.42
CA GLY A 101 19.28 -8.93 2.26
C GLY A 101 19.81 -7.67 1.55
N ALA A 102 19.16 -7.26 0.46
CA ALA A 102 19.55 -6.06 -0.29
C ALA A 102 19.39 -4.78 0.55
N ILE A 103 18.24 -4.61 1.21
CA ILE A 103 17.96 -3.45 2.05
C ILE A 103 18.91 -3.43 3.26
N GLY A 104 19.08 -4.57 3.94
CA GLY A 104 19.96 -4.69 5.09
C GLY A 104 21.42 -4.38 4.76
N LYS A 105 21.89 -4.81 3.58
CA LYS A 105 23.24 -4.47 3.09
C LYS A 105 23.44 -2.97 2.94
N VAL A 106 22.51 -2.29 2.26
CA VAL A 106 22.59 -0.84 2.03
C VAL A 106 22.54 -0.06 3.35
N ILE A 107 21.68 -0.48 4.29
CA ILE A 107 21.61 0.14 5.63
C ILE A 107 22.91 -0.07 6.42
N ALA A 108 23.57 -1.22 6.27
CA ALA A 108 24.85 -1.48 6.94
C ALA A 108 26.00 -0.65 6.34
N GLU A 109 25.92 -0.33 5.05
CA GLU A 109 26.90 0.51 4.34
C GLU A 109 26.68 2.02 4.58
N ASP A 110 25.43 2.47 4.67
CA ASP A 110 25.05 3.87 4.94
C ASP A 110 23.98 3.96 6.05
N THR A 111 24.44 4.08 7.29
CA THR A 111 23.57 4.23 8.47
C THR A 111 22.88 5.59 8.52
N ALA A 112 23.35 6.59 7.77
CA ALA A 112 22.72 7.91 7.71
C ALA A 112 21.37 7.89 6.98
N LEU A 113 21.05 6.80 6.25
CA LEU A 113 19.72 6.60 5.65
C LEU A 113 18.59 6.47 6.67
N LEU A 114 18.91 6.12 7.92
CA LEU A 114 17.93 6.02 8.99
C LEU A 114 17.87 7.30 9.86
N SER A 115 18.66 8.32 9.52
CA SER A 115 18.67 9.56 10.29
C SER A 115 17.40 10.38 10.00
N PRO A 116 16.78 10.96 11.04
CA PRO A 116 15.60 11.80 10.88
C PRO A 116 15.89 13.14 10.19
N GLU A 117 17.15 13.44 9.88
CA GLU A 117 17.57 14.69 9.22
C GLU A 117 17.51 14.61 7.68
N LYS A 118 17.33 13.39 7.15
CA LYS A 118 17.15 13.11 5.71
C LYS A 118 15.77 12.53 5.35
N SER A 119 14.87 12.35 6.33
CA SER A 119 13.50 11.88 6.13
C SER A 119 12.53 13.03 6.18
#